data_AF-A0A842T5M6-F1
#
_entry.id   AF-A0A842T5M6-F1
#
_cell.length_a   1.000
_cell.length_b   1.000
_cell.length_c   1.000
_cell.angle_alpha   90.00
_cell.angle_beta   90.00
_cell.angle_gamma   90.00
#
_symmetry.space_group_name_H-M   'P 1'
#
loop_
_entity.id
_entity.type
_entity.pdbx_description
1 polymer ?
#
loop_
_entity_poly.entity_id
_entity_poly.type
_entity_poly.pdbx_seq_one_letter_code
_entity_poly.pdbx_strand_id
1 'polypeptide(L)'
;MSYLFEKGLIFRENNEIIKCSQFGKLIIRLYLYPVSGVLIRSKLEHSEMHTYHDLIQEVYDILIAENKVKGRRMLEPILEWADEEAVDQILDRYHIMAGDLMSVKENLERIITFIRIIAEYLSTQGIDLQNDMIEIAEMTETLQRRIKYGIREELFDLVQRLENVARVRARIL
;
A
#
# COMPACT_ATOMS: atom_id res chain seq x y z
N MET A 1 18.18 1.19 -20.66
CA MET A 1 19.34 1.02 -19.75
C MET A 1 19.63 2.28 -18.93
N SER A 2 19.62 3.49 -19.51
CA SER A 2 19.85 4.75 -18.76
C SER A 2 18.96 4.90 -17.52
N TYR A 3 17.66 4.63 -17.65
CA TYR A 3 16.70 4.74 -16.54
C TYR A 3 17.08 3.93 -15.29
N LEU A 4 17.54 2.68 -15.46
CA LEU A 4 17.87 1.83 -14.30
C LEU A 4 19.11 2.33 -13.55
N PHE A 5 20.07 2.93 -14.27
CA PHE A 5 21.22 3.60 -13.66
C PHE A 5 20.78 4.90 -12.98
N GLU A 6 20.03 5.75 -13.68
CA GLU A 6 19.53 7.04 -13.17
C GLU A 6 18.74 6.88 -11.87
N LYS A 7 17.90 5.84 -11.78
CA LYS A 7 17.08 5.57 -10.58
C LYS A 7 17.79 4.72 -9.52
N GLY A 8 19.07 4.40 -9.71
CA GLY A 8 19.88 3.68 -8.72
C GLY A 8 19.49 2.20 -8.53
N LEU A 9 18.89 1.57 -9.53
CA LEU A 9 18.54 0.13 -9.50
C LEU A 9 19.73 -0.76 -9.89
N ILE A 10 20.63 -0.22 -10.72
CA ILE A 10 21.90 -0.84 -11.11
C ILE A 10 23.00 0.21 -11.08
N PHE A 11 24.24 -0.24 -10.89
CA PHE A 11 25.43 0.61 -10.89
C PHE A 11 26.60 -0.09 -11.59
N ARG A 12 27.61 0.69 -12.01
CA ARG A 12 28.84 0.15 -12.60
C ARG A 12 29.91 0.01 -11.53
N GLU A 13 30.54 -1.16 -11.48
CA GLU A 13 31.76 -1.41 -10.71
C GLU A 13 32.94 -1.50 -11.69
N ASN A 14 34.01 -0.77 -11.39
CA ASN A 14 35.26 -0.74 -12.18
C ASN A 14 35.04 -0.45 -13.68
N ASN A 15 34.04 0.38 -14.02
CA ASN A 15 33.63 0.78 -15.38
C ASN A 15 33.18 -0.34 -16.35
N GLU A 16 33.32 -1.62 -15.99
CA GLU A 16 33.02 -2.75 -16.88
C GLU A 16 31.88 -3.63 -16.37
N ILE A 17 31.72 -3.80 -15.06
CA ILE A 17 30.75 -4.75 -14.48
C ILE A 17 29.49 -4.02 -14.05
N ILE A 18 28.33 -4.45 -14.55
CA ILE A 18 27.02 -3.94 -14.09
C ILE A 18 26.54 -4.80 -12.92
N LYS A 19 26.30 -4.18 -11.77
CA LYS A 19 25.74 -4.81 -10.58
C LYS A 19 24.38 -4.24 -10.23
N CYS A 20 23.53 -5.08 -9.63
CA CYS A 20 22.23 -4.66 -9.12
C CYS A 20 22.39 -4.13 -7.68
N SER A 21 21.76 -2.98 -7.40
CA SER A 21 21.72 -2.40 -6.05
C SER A 21 20.91 -3.27 -5.09
N GLN A 22 21.05 -3.04 -3.78
CA GLN A 22 20.23 -3.77 -2.79
C GLN A 22 18.74 -3.48 -2.98
N PHE A 23 18.40 -2.21 -3.24
CA PHE A 23 17.05 -1.82 -3.63
C PHE A 23 16.61 -2.49 -4.94
N GLY A 24 17.45 -2.54 -5.97
CA GLY A 24 17.12 -3.25 -7.21
C GLY A 24 16.86 -4.75 -7.00
N LYS A 25 17.65 -5.41 -6.14
CA LYS A 25 17.43 -6.82 -5.75
C LYS A 25 16.12 -6.98 -4.99
N LEU A 26 15.76 -6.02 -4.13
CA LEU A 26 14.47 -6.01 -3.42
C LEU A 26 13.31 -5.97 -4.40
N ILE A 27 13.35 -5.05 -5.38
CA ILE A 27 12.32 -4.95 -6.43
C ILE A 27 12.13 -6.28 -7.18
N ILE A 28 13.24 -6.95 -7.52
CA ILE A 28 13.20 -8.26 -8.19
C ILE A 28 12.54 -9.32 -7.29
N ARG A 29 12.90 -9.39 -6.00
CA ARG A 29 12.32 -10.34 -5.04
C ARG A 29 10.82 -10.14 -4.82
N LEU A 30 10.36 -8.89 -4.90
CA LEU A 30 8.95 -8.53 -4.79
C LEU A 30 8.15 -8.79 -6.09
N TYR A 31 8.81 -9.23 -7.17
CA TYR A 31 8.21 -9.33 -8.50
C TYR A 31 7.51 -8.03 -8.91
N LEU A 32 8.12 -6.90 -8.56
CA LEU A 32 7.60 -5.57 -8.81
C LEU A 32 8.25 -4.98 -10.06
N TYR A 33 7.48 -4.26 -10.87
CA TYR A 33 8.06 -3.55 -12.01
C TYR A 33 9.01 -2.43 -11.52
N PRO A 34 10.17 -2.22 -12.19
CA PRO A 34 11.11 -1.16 -11.81
C PRO A 34 10.49 0.22 -11.64
N VAL A 35 9.53 0.58 -12.49
CA VAL A 35 8.84 1.88 -12.43
C VAL A 35 8.00 1.99 -11.16
N SER A 36 7.22 0.96 -10.82
CA SER A 36 6.41 0.93 -9.61
C SER A 36 7.26 0.98 -8.33
N GLY A 37 8.35 0.22 -8.30
CA GLY A 37 9.29 0.24 -7.17
C GLY A 37 9.90 1.61 -6.93
N VAL A 38 10.36 2.26 -8.01
CA VAL A 38 10.89 3.62 -7.95
C VAL A 38 9.84 4.63 -7.54
N LEU A 39 8.59 4.49 -8.03
CA LEU A 39 7.48 5.36 -7.64
C LEU A 39 7.16 5.23 -6.14
N ILE A 40 7.09 4.01 -5.62
CA ILE A 40 6.86 3.76 -4.18
C ILE A 40 7.97 4.39 -3.34
N ARG A 41 9.24 4.15 -3.70
CA ARG A 41 10.38 4.79 -3.01
C ARG A 41 10.27 6.31 -3.06
N SER A 42 9.97 6.87 -4.22
CA SER A 42 9.82 8.32 -4.37
C SER A 42 8.71 8.90 -3.49
N LYS A 43 7.56 8.22 -3.39
CA LYS A 43 6.46 8.64 -2.50
C LYS A 43 6.88 8.54 -1.03
N LEU A 44 7.56 7.48 -0.63
CA LEU A 44 8.07 7.33 0.74
C LEU A 44 9.12 8.39 1.12
N GLU A 45 9.96 8.81 0.18
CA GLU A 45 11.01 9.80 0.43
C GLU A 45 10.50 11.25 0.43
N HIS A 46 9.33 11.54 -0.16
CA HIS A 46 8.90 12.92 -0.43
C HIS A 46 7.45 13.26 -0.05
N SER A 47 6.58 12.26 0.19
CA SER A 47 5.20 12.49 0.62
C SER A 47 5.08 12.42 2.13
N GLU A 48 4.40 13.40 2.72
CA GLU A 48 3.98 13.37 4.11
C GLU A 48 2.76 12.45 4.26
N MET A 49 2.96 11.27 4.87
CA MET A 49 1.92 10.25 5.08
C MET A 49 1.67 10.05 6.57
N HIS A 50 0.92 10.97 7.18
CA HIS A 50 0.68 10.97 8.63
C HIS A 50 -0.63 10.28 9.03
N THR A 51 -1.54 10.05 8.07
CA THR A 51 -2.82 9.40 8.33
C THR A 51 -3.05 8.21 7.41
N TYR A 52 -3.99 7.36 7.81
CA TYR A 52 -4.44 6.25 6.96
C TYR A 52 -5.07 6.73 5.64
N HIS A 53 -5.71 7.91 5.65
CA HIS A 53 -6.25 8.51 4.44
C HIS A 53 -5.11 8.91 3.49
N ASP A 54 -4.05 9.55 4.00
CA ASP A 54 -2.88 9.90 3.19
C ASP A 54 -2.24 8.65 2.57
N LEU A 55 -2.06 7.59 3.35
CA LEU A 55 -1.57 6.31 2.84
C LEU A 55 -2.47 5.74 1.75
N ILE A 56 -3.80 5.73 1.94
CA ILE A 56 -4.73 5.23 0.93
C ILE A 56 -4.63 6.06 -0.36
N GLN A 57 -4.52 7.38 -0.27
CA GLN A 57 -4.34 8.26 -1.43
C GLN A 57 -3.08 7.90 -2.21
N GLU A 58 -1.95 7.73 -1.52
CA GLU A 58 -0.66 7.42 -2.11
C GLU A 58 -0.64 6.03 -2.77
N VAL A 59 -1.23 5.03 -2.09
CA VAL A 59 -1.44 3.68 -2.63
C VAL A 59 -2.32 3.74 -3.88
N TYR A 60 -3.41 4.51 -3.84
CA TYR A 60 -4.35 4.63 -4.96
C TYR A 60 -3.69 5.30 -6.17
N ASP A 61 -2.84 6.30 -5.97
CA ASP A 61 -2.06 6.92 -7.04
C ASP A 61 -1.09 5.95 -7.71
N ILE A 62 -0.50 5.03 -6.94
CA ILE A 62 0.30 3.93 -7.51
C ILE A 62 -0.58 3.02 -8.37
N LEU A 63 -1.81 2.71 -7.95
CA LEU A 63 -2.73 1.91 -8.76
C LEU A 63 -3.11 2.59 -10.08
N ILE A 64 -3.30 3.91 -10.08
CA ILE A 64 -3.52 4.68 -11.31
C ILE A 64 -2.29 4.55 -12.21
N ALA A 65 -1.09 4.77 -11.66
CA ALA A 65 0.15 4.69 -12.42
C ALA A 65 0.41 3.28 -13.00
N GLU A 66 0.00 2.24 -12.28
CA GLU A 66 0.05 0.84 -12.75
C GLU A 66 -1.09 0.46 -13.71
N ASN A 67 -1.99 1.38 -14.06
CA ASN A 67 -3.20 1.14 -14.85
C ASN A 67 -4.11 0.04 -14.25
N LYS A 68 -4.10 -0.12 -12.92
CA LYS A 68 -4.98 -1.04 -12.20
C LYS A 68 -6.38 -0.46 -11.99
N VAL A 69 -6.47 0.86 -11.91
CA VAL A 69 -7.74 1.59 -11.80
C VAL A 69 -7.76 2.76 -12.80
N LYS A 70 -8.95 3.14 -13.24
CA LYS A 70 -9.15 4.28 -14.15
C LYS A 70 -9.65 5.48 -13.36
N GLY A 71 -8.78 6.46 -13.15
CA GLY A 71 -9.10 7.67 -12.40
C GLY A 71 -9.46 7.39 -10.94
N ARG A 72 -10.13 8.34 -10.29
CA ARG A 72 -10.33 8.38 -8.83
C ARG A 72 -11.72 7.96 -8.34
N ARG A 73 -12.61 7.47 -9.22
CA ARG A 73 -14.00 7.12 -8.84
C ARG A 73 -14.08 6.14 -7.65
N MET A 74 -13.11 5.23 -7.51
CA MET A 74 -13.11 4.20 -6.47
C MET A 74 -12.38 4.60 -5.19
N LEU A 75 -11.83 5.81 -5.12
CA LEU A 75 -11.05 6.27 -3.98
C LEU A 75 -11.93 6.49 -2.74
N GLU A 76 -13.00 7.27 -2.87
CA GLU A 76 -13.95 7.55 -1.79
C GLU A 76 -14.67 6.29 -1.28
N PRO A 77 -15.16 5.37 -2.13
CA PRO A 77 -15.66 4.07 -1.68
C PRO A 77 -14.67 3.27 -0.83
N ILE A 78 -13.38 3.33 -1.16
CA ILE A 78 -12.32 2.64 -0.42
C ILE A 78 -12.05 3.32 0.93
N LEU A 79 -12.03 4.64 0.97
CA LEU A 79 -11.86 5.40 2.22
C LEU A 79 -13.01 5.08 3.19
N GLU A 80 -14.25 5.11 2.70
CA GLU A 80 -15.43 4.74 3.49
C GLU A 80 -15.39 3.28 3.96
N TRP A 81 -14.94 2.36 3.10
CA TRP A 81 -14.74 0.95 3.48
C TRP A 81 -13.72 0.82 4.62
N ALA A 82 -12.59 1.54 4.52
CA ALA A 82 -11.57 1.53 5.57
C ALA A 82 -12.08 2.13 6.89
N ASP A 83 -13.05 3.06 6.82
CA ASP A 83 -13.67 3.74 7.96
C ASP A 83 -14.92 3.06 8.51
N GLU A 84 -15.22 1.83 8.04
CA GLU A 84 -16.32 0.94 8.46
C GLU A 84 -17.72 1.24 7.91
N GLU A 85 -17.87 2.06 6.87
CA GLU A 85 -19.19 2.31 6.28
C GLU A 85 -19.80 1.03 5.69
N ALA A 86 -21.10 0.76 5.93
CA ALA A 86 -21.78 -0.46 5.50
C ALA A 86 -21.58 -0.73 4.01
N VAL A 87 -21.18 -1.96 3.65
CA VAL A 87 -20.88 -2.29 2.23
C VAL A 87 -22.07 -1.95 1.34
N ASP A 88 -23.27 -2.35 1.74
CA ASP A 88 -24.49 -2.06 0.97
C ASP A 88 -24.72 -0.54 0.82
N GLN A 89 -24.44 0.25 1.85
CA GLN A 89 -24.54 1.72 1.78
C GLN A 89 -23.51 2.33 0.82
N ILE A 90 -22.28 1.82 0.80
CA ILE A 90 -21.24 2.24 -0.16
C ILE A 90 -21.68 1.89 -1.58
N LEU A 91 -22.11 0.65 -1.82
CA LEU A 91 -22.50 0.18 -3.16
C LEU A 91 -23.67 1.00 -3.72
N ASP A 92 -24.68 1.25 -2.90
CA ASP A 92 -25.83 2.06 -3.26
C ASP A 92 -25.45 3.53 -3.52
N ARG A 93 -24.65 4.15 -2.63
CA ARG A 93 -24.24 5.56 -2.70
C ARG A 93 -23.44 5.88 -3.96
N TYR A 94 -22.51 5.01 -4.34
CA TYR A 94 -21.60 5.24 -5.46
C TYR A 94 -22.03 4.56 -6.76
N HIS A 95 -23.16 3.83 -6.74
CA HIS A 95 -23.68 3.04 -7.85
C HIS A 95 -22.60 2.13 -8.45
N ILE A 96 -21.95 1.34 -7.58
CA ILE A 96 -20.88 0.40 -7.94
C ILE A 96 -21.28 -1.02 -7.55
N MET A 97 -20.68 -2.01 -8.20
CA MET A 97 -20.90 -3.41 -7.86
C MET A 97 -19.90 -3.86 -6.80
N ALA A 98 -20.29 -4.85 -5.99
CA ALA A 98 -19.39 -5.44 -4.98
C ALA A 98 -18.07 -5.93 -5.61
N GLY A 99 -18.13 -6.51 -6.81
CA GLY A 99 -16.93 -6.96 -7.53
C GLY A 99 -15.94 -5.83 -7.84
N ASP A 100 -16.42 -4.63 -8.14
CA ASP A 100 -15.56 -3.46 -8.41
C ASP A 100 -14.79 -3.07 -7.14
N LEU A 101 -15.51 -2.96 -6.01
CA LEU A 101 -14.92 -2.61 -4.72
C LEU A 101 -13.89 -3.66 -4.27
N MET A 102 -14.25 -4.94 -4.37
CA MET A 102 -13.38 -6.05 -3.96
C MET A 102 -12.11 -6.13 -4.83
N SER A 103 -12.23 -5.89 -6.14
CA SER A 103 -11.06 -5.88 -7.03
C SER A 103 -10.09 -4.75 -6.68
N VAL A 104 -10.60 -3.54 -6.40
CA VAL A 104 -9.74 -2.41 -6.00
C VAL A 104 -9.09 -2.66 -4.64
N LYS A 105 -9.85 -3.19 -3.67
CA LYS A 105 -9.36 -3.62 -2.36
C LYS A 105 -8.19 -4.60 -2.47
N GLU A 106 -8.32 -5.66 -3.26
CA GLU A 106 -7.25 -6.64 -3.45
C GLU A 106 -5.98 -6.03 -4.05
N ASN A 107 -6.14 -5.11 -5.01
CA ASN A 107 -5.01 -4.39 -5.59
C ASN A 107 -4.36 -3.44 -4.56
N LEU A 108 -5.14 -2.76 -3.71
CA LEU A 108 -4.62 -1.93 -2.63
C LEU A 108 -3.82 -2.76 -1.64
N GLU A 109 -4.32 -3.91 -1.18
CA GLU A 109 -3.61 -4.79 -0.25
C GLU A 109 -2.24 -5.22 -0.78
N ARG A 110 -2.15 -5.50 -2.09
CA ARG A 110 -0.89 -5.81 -2.75
C ARG A 110 0.08 -4.63 -2.69
N ILE A 111 -0.36 -3.41 -3.02
CA ILE A 111 0.50 -2.23 -3.00
C ILE A 111 0.89 -1.84 -1.57
N ILE A 112 -0.04 -1.91 -0.60
CA ILE A 112 0.25 -1.68 0.83
C ILE A 112 1.36 -2.63 1.31
N THR A 113 1.32 -3.89 0.89
CA THR A 113 2.40 -4.86 1.20
C THR A 113 3.74 -4.41 0.65
N PHE A 114 3.78 -3.90 -0.58
CA PHE A 114 5.03 -3.40 -1.18
C PHE A 114 5.54 -2.15 -0.50
N ILE A 115 4.65 -1.21 -0.14
CA ILE A 115 5.01 -0.01 0.61
C ILE A 115 5.63 -0.41 1.95
N ARG A 116 4.99 -1.32 2.70
CA ARG A 116 5.51 -1.81 3.99
C ARG A 116 6.93 -2.34 3.86
N ILE A 117 7.15 -3.28 2.92
CA ILE A 117 8.46 -3.91 2.75
C ILE A 117 9.53 -2.90 2.28
N ILE A 118 9.16 -1.93 1.44
CA ILE A 118 10.09 -0.90 0.99
C ILE A 118 10.39 0.09 2.14
N ALA A 119 9.40 0.47 2.93
CA ALA A 119 9.60 1.31 4.12
C ALA A 119 10.52 0.62 5.14
N GLU A 120 10.28 -0.66 5.45
CA GLU A 120 11.16 -1.49 6.28
C GLU A 120 12.59 -1.58 5.73
N TYR A 121 12.75 -1.64 4.40
CA TYR A 121 14.08 -1.58 3.81
C TYR A 121 14.72 -0.20 4.01
N LEU A 122 14.00 0.89 3.72
CA LEU A 122 14.52 2.25 3.82
C LEU A 122 14.86 2.66 5.25
N SER A 123 14.12 2.17 6.25
CA SER A 123 14.43 2.41 7.67
C SER A 123 15.80 1.85 8.11
N THR A 124 16.39 0.96 7.31
CA THR A 124 17.74 0.43 7.55
C THR A 124 18.86 1.17 6.82
N GLN A 125 18.55 2.15 5.95
CA GLN A 125 19.53 2.76 5.03
C GLN A 125 20.05 4.15 5.50
N GLY A 126 19.49 4.75 6.56
CA GLY A 126 19.96 6.04 7.10
C GLY A 126 19.08 6.58 8.24
N ILE A 127 19.61 7.50 9.07
CA ILE A 127 18.94 8.01 10.28
C ILE A 127 17.81 8.99 9.95
N ASP A 128 18.00 9.87 8.96
CA ASP A 128 17.09 11.00 8.71
C ASP A 128 15.67 10.58 8.28
N LEU A 129 15.51 9.38 7.69
CA LEU A 129 14.22 8.82 7.30
C LEU A 129 13.79 7.65 8.21
N GLN A 130 14.60 7.28 9.20
CA GLN A 130 14.39 6.03 9.93
C GLN A 130 13.06 6.00 10.68
N ASN A 131 12.76 7.05 11.44
CA ASN A 131 11.56 7.10 12.27
C ASN A 131 10.29 7.12 11.41
N ASP A 132 10.25 7.98 10.39
CA ASP A 132 9.11 8.10 9.48
C ASP A 132 8.84 6.77 8.76
N MET A 133 9.89 6.08 8.33
CA MET A 133 9.75 4.78 7.65
C MET A 133 9.28 3.66 8.59
N ILE A 134 9.67 3.70 9.87
CA ILE A 134 9.15 2.76 10.89
C ILE A 134 7.66 3.03 11.12
N GLU A 135 7.28 4.29 11.31
CA GLU A 135 5.88 4.67 11.51
C GLU A 135 5.02 4.26 10.31
N ILE A 136 5.47 4.53 9.08
CA ILE A 136 4.77 4.10 7.86
C ILE A 136 4.68 2.57 7.77
N ALA A 137 5.73 1.83 8.14
CA ALA A 137 5.68 0.37 8.16
C ALA A 137 4.62 -0.16 9.15
N GLU A 138 4.53 0.41 10.35
CA GLU A 138 3.52 0.07 11.34
C GLU A 138 2.10 0.45 10.88
N MET A 139 1.93 1.66 10.34
CA MET A 139 0.66 2.13 9.80
C MET A 139 0.18 1.26 8.64
N THR A 140 1.08 0.83 7.74
CA THR A 140 0.72 -0.05 6.61
C THR A 140 0.31 -1.44 7.08
N GLU A 141 0.89 -1.98 8.15
CA GLU A 141 0.47 -3.24 8.75
C GLU A 141 -0.97 -3.14 9.31
N THR A 142 -1.27 -2.06 10.02
CA THR A 142 -2.62 -1.79 10.53
C THR A 142 -3.60 -1.53 9.39
N LEU A 143 -3.24 -0.70 8.41
CA LEU A 143 -4.07 -0.42 7.24
C LEU A 143 -4.39 -1.67 6.45
N GLN A 144 -3.45 -2.61 6.31
CA GLN A 144 -3.69 -3.88 5.64
C GLN A 144 -4.82 -4.68 6.31
N ARG A 145 -4.87 -4.71 7.64
CA ARG A 145 -5.99 -5.31 8.39
C ARG A 145 -7.30 -4.55 8.18
N ARG A 146 -7.26 -3.22 8.25
CA ARG A 146 -8.44 -2.37 8.03
C ARG A 146 -9.05 -2.59 6.66
N ILE A 147 -8.23 -2.57 5.62
CA ILE A 147 -8.64 -2.82 4.24
C ILE A 147 -9.15 -4.26 4.10
N LYS A 148 -8.43 -5.26 4.62
CA LYS A 148 -8.81 -6.67 4.48
C LYS A 148 -10.21 -6.99 5.01
N TYR A 149 -10.54 -6.47 6.19
CA TYR A 149 -11.78 -6.81 6.89
C TYR A 149 -12.86 -5.72 6.83
N GLY A 150 -12.50 -4.49 6.46
CA GLY A 150 -13.40 -3.33 6.52
C GLY A 150 -13.75 -2.96 7.95
N ILE A 151 -12.73 -2.90 8.83
CA ILE A 151 -12.85 -2.62 10.27
C ILE A 151 -11.81 -1.57 10.72
N ARG A 152 -12.09 -0.83 11.79
CA ARG A 152 -11.11 0.01 12.49
C ARG A 152 -10.29 -0.84 13.46
N GLU A 153 -9.21 -0.22 13.94
CA GLU A 153 -8.21 -0.85 14.81
C GLU A 153 -8.81 -1.41 16.11
N GLU A 154 -9.84 -0.75 16.66
CA GLU A 154 -10.55 -1.18 17.87
C GLU A 154 -11.18 -2.59 17.78
N LEU A 155 -11.41 -3.11 16.56
CA LEU A 155 -12.05 -4.42 16.34
C LEU A 155 -11.05 -5.54 15.98
N PHE A 156 -9.74 -5.26 15.95
CA PHE A 156 -8.73 -6.25 15.54
C PHE A 156 -8.73 -7.50 16.41
N ASP A 157 -8.77 -7.35 17.73
CA ASP A 157 -8.78 -8.45 18.68
C ASP A 157 -9.99 -9.38 18.52
N LEU A 158 -11.15 -8.80 18.18
CA LEU A 158 -12.39 -9.55 18.04
C LEU A 158 -12.43 -10.36 16.74
N VAL A 159 -12.00 -9.76 15.63
CA VAL A 159 -12.00 -10.40 14.30
C VAL A 159 -10.91 -11.48 14.21
N GLN A 160 -9.79 -11.33 14.92
CA GLN A 160 -8.76 -12.37 14.99
C GLN A 160 -9.17 -13.60 15.80
N ARG A 161 -10.00 -13.45 16.84
CA ARG A 161 -10.39 -14.55 17.73
C ARG A 161 -11.58 -15.36 17.24
N LEU A 162 -12.36 -14.82 16.30
CA LEU A 162 -13.59 -15.43 15.83
C LEU A 162 -13.56 -15.63 14.31
N GLU A 163 -13.09 -16.80 13.87
CA GLU A 163 -13.22 -17.21 12.47
C GLU A 163 -14.69 -17.13 12.05
N ASN A 164 -14.98 -16.42 10.96
CA ASN A 164 -16.31 -16.18 10.38
C ASN A 164 -17.18 -15.08 11.03
N VAL A 165 -16.59 -14.17 11.82
CA VAL A 165 -17.27 -12.93 12.20
C VAL A 165 -17.07 -11.87 11.11
N ALA A 166 -18.10 -11.69 10.29
CA ALA A 166 -18.17 -10.57 9.36
C ALA A 166 -18.18 -9.22 10.12
N ARG A 167 -17.68 -8.15 9.50
CA ARG A 167 -17.67 -6.76 10.01
C ARG A 167 -18.92 -6.32 10.78
N VAL A 168 -20.12 -6.70 10.31
CA VAL A 168 -21.40 -6.40 10.97
C VAL A 168 -21.54 -7.11 12.31
N ARG A 169 -21.10 -8.37 12.42
CA ARG A 169 -21.14 -9.15 13.66
C ARG A 169 -20.06 -8.69 14.65
N ALA A 170 -18.92 -8.22 14.17
CA ALA A 170 -17.87 -7.68 15.02
C ALA A 170 -18.33 -6.44 15.82
N ARG A 171 -19.27 -5.64 15.28
CA ARG A 171 -19.74 -4.43 15.95
C ARG A 171 -20.91 -4.65 16.92
N ILE A 172 -21.55 -5.81 16.87
CA ILE A 172 -22.71 -6.17 17.70
C ILE A 172 -22.28 -6.91 18.98
N LEU A 173 -21.07 -7.50 18.98
CA LEU A 173 -20.47 -8.21 20.11
C LEU A 173 -19.69 -7.27 21.03
#